data_AF-A0AAW0BEU6-F1
#
_entry.id   AF-A0AAW0BEU6-F1
#
_cell.length_a   1.000
_cell.length_b   1.000
_cell.length_c   1.000
_cell.angle_alpha   90.00
_cell.angle_beta   90.00
_cell.angle_gamma   90.00
#
_symmetry.space_group_name_H-M   'P 1'
#
loop_
_entity.id
_entity.type
_entity.pdbx_description
1 polymer ?
#
loop_
_entity_poly.entity_id
_entity_poly.type
_entity_poly.pdbx_seq_one_letter_code
_entity_poly.pdbx_strand_id
1 'polypeptide(L)'
;MAASLDVVAMCQKGPKFAANLREWGRDFIADRKALPIPKYKGHHAAIENEDLANDIALHLQSLGKYIKAMDIVDYVARKEVRQRHGIKKGIKVRTAELWLRRMGYRWKLLGSARFLHPRRTPVP
;
A
#
# COMPACT_ATOMS: atom_id res chain seq x y z
N MET A 1 19.78 19.32 -22.07
CA MET A 1 18.38 18.85 -21.85
C MET A 1 18.24 17.32 -21.83
N ALA A 2 19.23 16.54 -22.28
CA ALA A 2 19.18 15.07 -22.34
C ALA A 2 19.07 14.39 -20.96
N ALA A 3 19.95 14.71 -20.01
CA ALA A 3 20.02 14.04 -18.71
C ALA A 3 18.71 14.00 -17.92
N SER A 4 17.90 15.07 -17.96
CA SER A 4 16.60 15.09 -17.28
C SER A 4 15.56 14.15 -17.90
N LEU A 5 15.61 13.92 -19.22
CA LEU A 5 14.70 13.01 -19.90
C LEU A 5 15.09 11.56 -19.66
N ASP A 6 16.40 11.28 -19.62
CA ASP A 6 16.93 9.96 -19.30
C ASP A 6 16.51 9.51 -17.89
N VAL A 7 16.62 10.40 -16.89
CA VAL A 7 16.15 10.12 -15.51
C VAL A 7 14.64 9.84 -15.46
N VAL A 8 13.84 10.59 -16.24
CA VAL A 8 12.38 10.38 -16.31
C VAL A 8 12.03 9.04 -16.94
N ALA A 9 12.76 8.62 -17.97
CA ALA A 9 12.62 7.30 -18.59
C ALA A 9 13.00 6.17 -17.61
N MET A 10 14.09 6.32 -16.86
CA MET A 10 14.48 5.37 -15.81
C MET A 10 13.44 5.27 -14.69
N CYS A 11 12.81 6.39 -14.32
CA CYS A 11 11.75 6.41 -13.31
C CYS A 11 10.35 6.01 -13.84
N GLN A 12 10.22 5.64 -15.12
CA GLN A 12 8.95 5.34 -15.79
C GLN A 12 7.89 6.45 -15.61
N LYS A 13 8.31 7.72 -15.68
CA LYS A 13 7.41 8.88 -15.53
C LYS A 13 7.19 9.57 -16.88
N GLY A 14 6.11 10.36 -16.97
CA GLY A 14 5.77 11.09 -18.19
C GLY A 14 6.57 12.41 -18.36
N PRO A 15 6.53 13.04 -19.55
CA PRO A 15 7.30 14.25 -19.87
C PRO A 15 6.99 15.45 -18.96
N LYS A 16 5.78 15.54 -18.40
CA LYS A 16 5.43 16.54 -17.37
C LYS A 16 6.29 16.41 -16.11
N PHE A 17 6.70 15.20 -15.73
CA PHE A 17 7.59 14.97 -14.60
C PHE A 17 8.99 15.55 -14.86
N ALA A 18 9.47 15.51 -16.10
CA ALA A 18 10.74 16.12 -16.48
C ALA A 18 10.72 17.64 -16.36
N ALA A 19 9.60 18.28 -16.72
CA ALA A 19 9.40 19.71 -16.56
C ALA A 19 9.41 20.11 -15.08
N ASN A 20 8.65 19.39 -14.25
CA ASN A 20 8.61 19.62 -12.80
C ASN A 20 9.99 19.41 -12.16
N LEU A 21 10.74 18.38 -12.57
CA LEU A 21 12.08 18.11 -12.03
C LEU A 21 13.05 19.26 -12.33
N ARG A 22 12.96 19.86 -13.52
CA ARG A 22 13.77 21.04 -13.88
C ARG A 22 13.38 22.27 -13.09
N GLU A 23 12.08 22.49 -12.89
CA GLU A 23 11.56 23.58 -12.06
C GLU A 23 12.07 23.43 -10.62
N TRP A 24 11.87 22.26 -10.01
CA TRP A 24 12.37 21.93 -8.67
C TRP A 24 13.88 22.07 -8.53
N GLY A 25 14.65 21.67 -9.55
CA GLY A 25 16.10 21.85 -9.54
C GLY A 25 16.51 23.33 -9.55
N ARG A 26 15.81 24.18 -10.31
CA ARG A 26 16.07 25.62 -10.33
C ARG A 26 15.67 26.28 -9.02
N ASP A 27 14.51 25.93 -8.49
CA ASP A 27 14.00 26.46 -7.22
C ASP A 27 14.94 26.10 -6.07
N PHE A 28 15.45 24.87 -6.05
CA PHE A 28 16.41 24.41 -5.03
C PHE A 28 17.78 25.10 -5.13
N ILE A 29 18.25 25.39 -6.36
CA ILE A 29 19.50 26.15 -6.57
C ILE A 29 19.32 27.60 -6.09
N ALA A 30 18.16 28.19 -6.34
CA ALA A 30 17.84 29.56 -5.94
C ALA A 30 17.61 29.69 -4.42
N ASP A 31 16.91 28.74 -3.81
CA ASP A 31 16.70 28.64 -2.37
C ASP A 31 16.83 27.18 -1.92
N ARG A 32 17.90 26.90 -1.15
CA ARG A 32 18.16 25.55 -0.61
C ARG A 32 17.07 25.05 0.35
N LYS A 33 16.19 25.93 0.84
CA LYS A 33 15.04 25.55 1.68
C LYS A 33 13.79 25.23 0.86
N ALA A 34 13.76 25.57 -0.42
CA ALA A 34 12.66 25.26 -1.34
C ALA A 34 12.75 23.80 -1.82
N LEU A 35 12.49 22.87 -0.91
CA LEU A 35 12.38 21.46 -1.26
C LEU A 35 11.11 21.21 -2.08
N PRO A 36 11.17 20.35 -3.11
CA PRO A 36 10.00 19.97 -3.87
C PRO A 36 9.10 19.07 -3.02
N ILE A 37 8.20 19.69 -2.28
CA ILE A 37 7.17 19.00 -1.54
C ILE A 37 6.01 18.77 -2.51
N PRO A 38 5.58 17.52 -2.75
CA PRO A 38 4.45 17.26 -3.62
C PRO A 38 3.22 18.00 -3.08
N LYS A 39 2.58 18.83 -3.93
CA LYS A 39 1.35 19.58 -3.59
C LYS A 39 0.23 18.69 -3.03
N TYR A 40 0.27 17.41 -3.36
CA TYR A 40 -0.64 16.40 -2.85
C TYR A 40 0.17 15.29 -2.18
N LYS A 41 -0.01 15.11 -0.87
CA LYS A 41 0.37 13.85 -0.22
C LYS A 41 -0.60 12.79 -0.74
N GLY A 42 -0.08 11.79 -1.46
CA GLY A 42 -0.90 10.66 -1.86
C GLY A 42 -1.55 10.01 -0.63
N HIS A 43 -2.77 9.53 -0.78
CA HIS A 43 -3.35 8.64 0.22
C HIS A 43 -2.65 7.29 0.13
N HIS A 44 -1.55 7.14 0.86
CA HIS A 44 -0.93 5.84 1.09
C HIS A 44 -1.90 5.01 1.93
N ALA A 45 -2.34 3.88 1.39
CA ALA A 45 -3.12 2.94 2.18
C ALA A 45 -2.24 2.43 3.33
N ALA A 46 -2.74 2.31 4.56
CA ALA A 46 -1.89 1.91 5.69
C ALA A 46 -1.22 0.53 5.50
N ILE A 47 -1.77 -0.30 4.60
CA ILE A 47 -1.18 -1.57 4.16
C ILE A 47 0.13 -1.44 3.38
N GLU A 48 0.50 -0.23 2.96
CA GLU A 48 1.84 0.04 2.39
C GLU A 48 2.92 0.05 3.46
N ASN A 49 2.55 0.04 4.75
CA ASN A 49 3.46 -0.28 5.83
C ASN A 49 3.69 -1.80 5.86
N GLU A 50 4.92 -2.22 5.57
CA GLU A 50 5.32 -3.62 5.46
C GLU A 50 5.11 -4.40 6.77
N ASP A 51 5.34 -3.76 7.92
CA ASP A 51 5.14 -4.37 9.24
C ASP A 51 3.68 -4.74 9.48
N LEU A 52 2.76 -3.82 9.14
CA LEU A 52 1.32 -4.07 9.25
C LEU A 52 0.88 -5.15 8.28
N ALA A 53 1.44 -5.15 7.07
CA ALA A 53 1.12 -6.16 6.08
C ALA A 53 1.55 -7.57 6.53
N ASN A 54 2.75 -7.69 7.11
CA ASN A 54 3.27 -8.95 7.63
C ASN A 54 2.47 -9.47 8.83
N ASP A 55 2.12 -8.60 9.78
CA ASP A 55 1.28 -8.97 10.94
C ASP A 55 -0.09 -9.49 10.51
N ILE A 56 -0.72 -8.82 9.54
CA ILE A 56 -2.01 -9.25 9.00
C ILE A 56 -1.83 -10.59 8.26
N ALA A 57 -0.81 -10.73 7.41
CA ALA A 57 -0.57 -11.99 6.70
C ALA A 57 -0.36 -13.16 7.66
N LEU A 58 0.40 -12.96 8.75
CA LEU A 58 0.63 -13.96 9.78
C LEU A 58 -0.67 -14.33 10.52
N HIS A 59 -1.50 -13.33 10.85
CA HIS A 59 -2.82 -13.58 11.43
C HIS A 59 -3.71 -14.37 10.46
N LEU A 60 -3.71 -14.02 9.18
CA LEU A 60 -4.49 -14.70 8.16
C LEU A 60 -4.02 -16.14 7.93
N GLN A 61 -2.71 -16.41 8.01
CA GLN A 61 -2.18 -17.77 7.96
C GLN A 61 -2.68 -18.63 9.12
N SER A 62 -2.83 -18.04 10.32
CA SER A 62 -3.36 -18.77 11.50
C SER A 62 -4.84 -19.15 11.38
N LEU A 63 -5.63 -18.41 10.59
CA LEU A 63 -7.06 -18.67 10.37
C LEU A 63 -7.33 -19.79 9.35
N GLY A 64 -6.31 -20.18 8.56
CA GLY A 64 -6.38 -21.32 7.65
C GLY A 64 -6.98 -21.02 6.27
N LYS A 65 -7.71 -21.99 5.70
CA LYS A 65 -8.11 -22.02 4.27
C LYS A 65 -9.17 -20.97 3.90
N TYR A 66 -9.96 -20.51 4.87
CA TYR A 66 -11.15 -19.68 4.61
C TYR A 66 -11.02 -18.36 5.35
N ILE A 67 -10.48 -17.36 4.66
CA ILE A 67 -10.33 -16.00 5.19
C ILE A 67 -11.47 -15.12 4.64
N LYS A 68 -11.99 -14.23 5.49
CA LYS A 68 -12.96 -13.18 5.17
C LYS A 68 -12.35 -11.80 5.41
N ALA A 69 -12.87 -10.78 4.75
CA ALA A 69 -12.46 -9.39 5.01
C ALA A 69 -12.78 -8.94 6.45
N MET A 70 -13.81 -9.54 7.07
CA MET A 70 -14.17 -9.24 8.45
C MET A 70 -13.08 -9.65 9.44
N ASP A 71 -12.35 -10.74 9.17
CA ASP A 71 -11.28 -11.21 10.05
C ASP A 71 -10.15 -10.16 10.18
N ILE A 72 -9.90 -9.40 9.11
CA ILE A 72 -8.94 -8.27 9.13
C ILE A 72 -9.52 -7.09 9.91
N VAL A 73 -10.80 -6.79 9.74
CA VAL A 73 -11.48 -5.73 10.49
C VAL A 73 -11.40 -6.03 11.98
N ASP A 74 -11.68 -7.26 12.38
CA ASP A 74 -11.67 -7.70 13.77
C ASP A 74 -10.25 -7.74 14.34
N TYR A 75 -9.26 -8.18 13.55
CA TYR A 75 -7.84 -8.13 13.94
C TYR A 75 -7.36 -6.69 14.18
N VAL A 76 -7.64 -5.80 13.24
CA VAL A 76 -7.24 -4.38 13.34
C VAL A 76 -8.09 -3.63 14.37
N ALA A 77 -9.26 -4.13 14.76
CA ALA A 77 -10.04 -3.56 15.84
C ALA A 77 -9.38 -3.78 17.22
N ARG A 78 -8.51 -4.79 17.38
CA ARG A 78 -7.81 -5.07 18.64
C ARG A 78 -6.96 -3.87 19.05
N LYS A 79 -7.06 -3.48 20.33
CA LYS A 79 -6.38 -2.29 20.86
C LYS A 79 -4.86 -2.41 20.76
N GLU A 80 -4.32 -3.61 20.96
CA GLU A 80 -2.89 -3.92 20.87
C GLU A 80 -2.35 -3.67 19.45
N VAL A 81 -3.02 -4.21 18.43
CA VAL A 81 -2.65 -4.04 17.02
C VAL A 81 -2.72 -2.57 16.62
N ARG A 82 -3.76 -1.84 17.07
CA ARG A 82 -3.88 -0.39 16.82
C ARG A 82 -2.76 0.43 17.45
N GLN A 83 -2.36 0.09 18.67
CA GLN A 83 -1.28 0.80 19.35
C GLN A 83 0.07 0.53 18.69
N ARG A 84 0.36 -0.73 18.32
CA ARG A 84 1.59 -1.10 17.61
C ARG A 84 1.75 -0.36 16.29
N HIS A 85 0.67 -0.24 15.52
CA HIS A 85 0.70 0.34 14.17
C HIS A 85 0.25 1.81 14.10
N GLY A 86 -0.01 2.46 15.24
CA GLY A 86 -0.45 3.86 15.30
C GLY A 86 -1.83 4.14 14.65
N ILE A 87 -2.68 3.11 14.54
CA ILE A 87 -3.97 3.21 13.84
C ILE A 87 -5.03 3.80 14.79
N LYS A 88 -5.43 5.05 14.52
CA LYS A 88 -6.38 5.79 15.37
C LYS A 88 -7.82 5.23 15.35
N LYS A 89 -8.27 4.69 14.22
CA LYS A 89 -9.65 4.23 14.02
C LYS A 89 -9.67 2.83 13.43
N GLY A 90 -10.67 2.04 13.82
CA GLY A 90 -10.95 0.77 13.16
C GLY A 90 -11.21 0.95 11.66
N ILE A 91 -11.04 -0.14 10.92
CA ILE A 91 -11.08 -0.13 9.47
C ILE A 91 -12.45 -0.61 8.99
N LYS A 92 -12.94 -0.05 7.89
CA LYS A 92 -14.18 -0.53 7.25
C LYS A 92 -13.90 -1.77 6.41
N VAL A 93 -14.90 -2.63 6.25
CA VAL A 93 -14.81 -3.85 5.43
C VAL A 93 -14.25 -3.55 4.03
N ARG A 94 -14.72 -2.49 3.37
CA ARG A 94 -14.23 -2.09 2.04
C ARG A 94 -12.72 -1.80 1.98
N THR A 95 -12.15 -1.25 3.05
CA THR A 95 -10.71 -1.02 3.15
C THR A 95 -9.96 -2.33 3.38
N ALA A 96 -10.49 -3.24 4.20
CA ALA A 96 -9.94 -4.59 4.34
C ALA A 96 -9.95 -5.37 3.01
N GLU A 97 -11.02 -5.23 2.19
CA GLU A 97 -11.06 -5.82 0.85
C GLU A 97 -9.98 -5.25 -0.08
N LEU A 98 -9.74 -3.93 -0.03
CA LEU A 98 -8.66 -3.29 -0.79
C LEU A 98 -7.28 -3.79 -0.35
N TRP A 99 -7.07 -3.97 0.95
CA TRP A 99 -5.82 -4.48 1.51
C TRP A 99 -5.53 -5.89 1.03
N LEU A 100 -6.53 -6.77 1.09
CA LEU A 100 -6.44 -8.13 0.55
C LEU A 100 -6.05 -8.14 -0.93
N ARG A 101 -6.68 -7.28 -1.74
CA ARG A 101 -6.33 -7.16 -3.17
C ARG A 101 -4.90 -6.68 -3.36
N ARG A 102 -4.44 -5.70 -2.56
CA ARG A 102 -3.09 -5.15 -2.59
C ARG A 102 -2.04 -6.20 -2.20
N MET A 103 -2.35 -7.04 -1.23
CA MET A 103 -1.55 -8.20 -0.80
C MET A 103 -1.60 -9.38 -1.80
N GLY A 104 -2.38 -9.27 -2.88
CA GLY A 104 -2.47 -10.30 -3.92
C GLY A 104 -3.47 -11.42 -3.63
N TYR A 105 -4.29 -11.32 -2.59
CA TYR A 105 -5.40 -12.25 -2.39
C TYR A 105 -6.50 -12.03 -3.43
N ARG A 106 -6.99 -13.13 -4.01
CA ARG A 106 -8.09 -13.12 -4.99
C ARG A 106 -9.33 -13.76 -4.37
N TRP A 107 -10.47 -13.12 -4.58
CA TRP A 107 -11.78 -13.67 -4.24
C TRP A 107 -12.07 -14.86 -5.14
N LYS A 108 -12.40 -16.03 -4.58
CA LYS A 108 -13.07 -17.10 -5.30
C LYS A 108 -14.48 -17.23 -4.73
N LEU A 109 -15.49 -17.07 -5.59
CA LEU A 109 -16.85 -17.47 -5.23
C LEU A 109 -16.89 -19.00 -5.27
N LEU A 110 -17.32 -19.62 -4.17
CA LEU A 110 -17.64 -21.04 -4.12
C LEU A 110 -19.11 -21.13 -3.67
N GLY A 111 -20.02 -21.11 -4.65
CA GLY A 111 -21.46 -20.93 -4.42
C GLY A 111 -21.84 -19.51 -3.96
N SER A 112 -22.84 -19.37 -3.09
CA SER A 112 -23.28 -18.08 -2.50
C SER A 112 -22.33 -17.53 -1.43
N ALA A 113 -21.25 -18.24 -1.10
CA ALA A 113 -20.26 -17.82 -0.10
C ALA A 113 -18.93 -17.42 -0.75
N ARG A 114 -18.40 -16.25 -0.37
CA ARG A 114 -17.12 -15.71 -0.84
C ARG A 114 -15.99 -16.17 0.07
N PHE A 115 -15.01 -16.87 -0.49
CA PHE A 115 -13.83 -17.34 0.23
C PHE A 115 -12.53 -16.92 -0.46
N LEU A 116 -11.48 -16.70 0.32
CA LEU A 116 -10.15 -16.34 -0.16
C LEU A 116 -9.27 -17.60 -0.24
N HIS A 117 -8.58 -17.80 -1.36
CA HIS A 117 -7.56 -18.84 -1.50
C HIS A 117 -6.17 -18.17 -1.51
N PRO A 118 -5.25 -18.51 -0.60
CA PRO A 118 -3.87 -18.01 -0.65
C PRO A 118 -3.14 -18.58 -1.88
N ARG A 119 -2.22 -17.81 -2.48
CA ARG A 119 -1.32 -18.34 -3.52
C ARG A 119 -0.60 -19.55 -2.94
N ARG A 120 -0.67 -20.70 -3.62
CA ARG A 120 0.29 -21.80 -3.41
C ARG A 120 1.67 -21.23 -3.77
N THR A 121 2.47 -20.88 -2.78
CA THR A 121 3.92 -20.87 -2.97
C THR A 121 4.34 -22.34 -3.04
N PRO A 122 5.01 -22.80 -4.11
CA PRO A 122 5.70 -24.07 -4.04
C PRO A 122 6.87 -23.90 -3.05
N VAL A 123 7.01 -24.85 -2.14
CA VAL A 123 8.16 -24.95 -1.24
C VAL A 123 8.49 -26.44 -1.14
N PRO A 124 9.77 -26.81 -1.13
CA PRO A 124 10.81 -26.58 -2.13
C PRO A 124 10.71 -27.57 -3.32
#